data_AF-A0A941UQY2-F1
#
_entry.id   AF-A0A941UQY2-F1
#
_cell.length_a   1.000
_cell.length_b   1.000
_cell.length_c   1.000
_cell.angle_alpha   90.00
_cell.angle_beta   90.00
_cell.angle_gamma   90.00
#
_symmetry.space_group_name_H-M   'P 1'
#
loop_
_entity.id
_entity.type
_entity.pdbx_description
1 polymer ?
#
loop_
_entity_poly.entity_id
_entity_poly.type
_entity_poly.pdbx_seq_one_letter_code
_entity_poly.pdbx_strand_id
1 'polypeptide(L)'
;MHFDVPDPRYTHSVHSRALLRLAVRLSIGFVVVLWLIHLMNWGLDLDPAPFGVQPREWLGLIGIVTAPLVHGDFAHLVANSAPLLVLGAVMLFLYPHSSLRVLPAIYLGTGVAVWLFGR
;
A
#
# COMPACT_ATOMS: atom_id res chain seq x y z
N MET A 1 16.10 -16.09 -31.26
CA MET A 1 15.51 -16.35 -29.92
C MET A 1 14.15 -17.00 -30.14
N HIS A 2 14.00 -18.26 -29.74
CA HIS A 2 12.69 -18.90 -29.63
C HIS A 2 12.17 -18.56 -28.24
N PHE A 3 11.14 -17.73 -28.16
CA PHE A 3 10.47 -17.48 -26.88
C PHE A 3 9.49 -18.64 -26.68
N ASP A 4 9.76 -19.50 -25.69
CA ASP A 4 8.78 -20.48 -25.26
C ASP A 4 7.54 -19.72 -24.80
N VAL A 5 6.46 -19.84 -25.59
CA VAL A 5 5.18 -19.25 -25.23
C VAL A 5 4.68 -20.03 -24.02
N PRO A 6 4.40 -19.38 -22.87
CA PRO A 6 3.92 -20.07 -21.69
C PRO A 6 2.67 -20.90 -22.02
N ASP A 7 2.61 -22.16 -21.56
CA ASP A 7 1.49 -23.05 -21.81
C ASP A 7 0.15 -22.34 -21.47
N PRO A 8 -0.78 -22.22 -22.43
CA PRO A 8 -2.06 -21.55 -22.24
C PRO A 8 -2.86 -22.06 -21.03
N ARG A 9 -2.63 -23.31 -20.61
CA ARG A 9 -3.29 -23.91 -19.44
C ARG A 9 -2.94 -23.20 -18.12
N TYR A 10 -1.77 -22.59 -18.02
CA TYR A 10 -1.34 -21.82 -16.83
C TYR A 10 -1.82 -20.36 -16.85
N THR A 11 -1.87 -19.73 -18.02
CA THR A 11 -2.32 -18.34 -18.20
C THR A 11 -3.85 -18.21 -18.24
N HIS A 12 -4.57 -19.26 -18.64
CA HIS A 12 -6.04 -19.30 -18.68
C HIS A 12 -6.69 -20.10 -17.54
N SER A 13 -5.95 -20.46 -16.49
CA SER A 13 -6.53 -21.17 -15.35
C SER A 13 -7.56 -20.28 -14.62
N VAL A 14 -8.70 -20.87 -14.22
CA VAL A 14 -9.74 -20.15 -13.45
C VAL A 14 -9.17 -19.61 -12.14
N HIS A 15 -8.24 -20.35 -11.54
CA HIS A 15 -7.54 -19.97 -10.31
C HIS A 15 -6.66 -18.73 -10.51
N SER A 16 -5.83 -18.69 -11.57
CA SER A 16 -4.98 -17.53 -11.90
C SER A 16 -5.82 -16.26 -12.10
N ARG A 17 -6.94 -16.36 -12.81
CA ARG A 17 -7.88 -15.24 -12.98
C ARG A 17 -8.53 -14.79 -11.67
N ALA A 18 -8.82 -15.72 -10.75
CA ALA A 18 -9.36 -15.39 -9.45
C ALA A 18 -8.34 -14.64 -8.59
N LEU A 19 -7.09 -15.11 -8.56
CA LEU A 19 -5.98 -14.45 -7.85
C LEU A 19 -5.70 -13.06 -8.39
N LEU A 20 -5.62 -12.90 -9.72
CA LEU A 20 -5.42 -11.59 -10.33
C LEU A 20 -6.54 -10.61 -9.97
N ARG A 21 -7.80 -11.05 -10.06
CA ARG A 21 -8.96 -10.23 -9.68
C ARG A 21 -8.91 -9.85 -8.20
N LEU A 22 -8.52 -10.76 -7.32
CA LEU A 22 -8.37 -10.48 -5.90
C LEU A 22 -7.25 -9.45 -5.66
N ALA A 23 -6.07 -9.66 -6.24
CA ALA A 23 -4.92 -8.76 -6.12
C ALA A 23 -5.28 -7.33 -6.58
N VAL A 24 -5.87 -7.19 -7.76
CA VAL A 24 -6.32 -5.90 -8.30
C VAL A 24 -7.38 -5.26 -7.41
N ARG A 25 -8.37 -6.03 -6.93
CA ARG A 25 -9.41 -5.51 -6.03
C ARG A 25 -8.84 -5.03 -4.70
N LEU A 26 -7.89 -5.75 -4.12
CA LEU A 26 -7.24 -5.36 -2.87
C LEU A 26 -6.43 -4.08 -3.06
N SER A 27 -5.67 -3.96 -4.14
CA SER A 27 -4.88 -2.77 -4.43
C SER A 27 -5.76 -1.54 -4.73
N ILE A 28 -6.81 -1.70 -5.53
CA ILE A 28 -7.81 -0.65 -5.76
C ILE A 28 -8.49 -0.26 -4.45
N GLY A 29 -8.95 -1.25 -3.68
CA GLY A 29 -9.61 -1.02 -2.40
C GLY A 29 -8.74 -0.23 -1.43
N PHE A 30 -7.44 -0.57 -1.34
CA PHE A 30 -6.51 0.17 -0.51
C PHE A 30 -6.36 1.62 -0.96
N VAL A 31 -6.14 1.86 -2.26
CA VAL A 31 -6.03 3.23 -2.80
C VAL A 31 -7.32 4.03 -2.61
N VAL A 32 -8.49 3.40 -2.79
CA VAL A 32 -9.78 4.04 -2.50
C VAL A 32 -9.88 4.45 -1.03
N VAL A 33 -9.44 3.61 -0.10
CA VAL A 33 -9.40 3.96 1.33
C VAL A 33 -8.51 5.19 1.57
N LEU A 34 -7.33 5.27 0.95
CA LEU A 34 -6.46 6.45 1.06
C LEU A 34 -7.14 7.73 0.57
N TRP A 35 -7.81 7.66 -0.58
CA TRP A 35 -8.57 8.79 -1.13
C TRP A 35 -9.74 9.19 -0.24
N LEU A 36 -10.48 8.23 0.32
CA LEU A 36 -11.58 8.53 1.25
C LEU A 36 -11.06 9.25 2.49
N ILE A 37 -9.98 8.75 3.10
CA ILE A 37 -9.35 9.40 4.27
C ILE A 37 -8.91 10.81 3.93
N HIS A 38 -8.22 11.02 2.80
CA HIS A 38 -7.74 12.34 2.42
C HIS A 38 -8.87 13.32 2.11
N LEU A 39 -9.91 12.89 1.38
CA LEU A 39 -11.08 13.71 1.10
C LEU A 39 -11.90 14.03 2.35
N MET A 40 -11.99 13.10 3.31
CA MET A 40 -12.61 13.36 4.61
C MET A 40 -11.82 14.42 5.38
N ASN A 41 -10.50 14.28 5.45
CA ASN A 41 -9.66 15.26 6.15
C ASN A 41 -9.78 16.66 5.52
N TRP A 42 -9.74 16.73 4.19
CA TRP A 42 -9.89 17.98 3.46
C TRP A 42 -11.31 18.58 3.59
N GLY A 43 -12.35 17.76 3.47
CA GLY A 43 -13.74 18.22 3.49
C GLY A 43 -14.28 18.57 4.89
N LEU A 44 -13.67 18.02 5.95
CA LEU A 44 -14.03 18.27 7.34
C LEU A 44 -13.03 19.16 8.08
N ASP A 45 -12.02 19.69 7.38
CA ASP A 45 -10.93 20.51 7.95
C ASP A 45 -10.23 19.82 9.14
N LEU A 46 -9.97 18.51 9.00
CA LEU A 46 -9.28 17.72 10.02
C LEU A 46 -7.78 17.80 9.83
N ASP A 47 -7.04 17.89 10.94
CA ASP A 47 -5.58 17.85 10.92
C ASP A 47 -5.08 16.38 10.87
N PRO A 48 -4.41 15.96 9.78
CA PRO A 48 -3.80 14.62 9.69
C PRO A 48 -2.47 14.51 10.45
N ALA A 49 -1.86 15.62 10.88
CA ALA A 49 -0.50 15.62 11.46
C ALA A 49 -0.33 14.72 12.70
N PRO A 50 -1.31 14.61 13.63
CA PRO A 50 -1.20 13.70 14.77
C PRO A 50 -1.14 12.21 14.39
N PHE A 51 -1.56 11.86 13.17
CA PHE A 51 -1.53 10.49 12.64
C PHE A 51 -0.24 10.19 11.86
N GLY A 52 0.69 11.14 11.77
CA GLY A 52 2.03 10.92 11.24
C GLY A 52 2.97 10.27 12.26
N VAL A 53 4.10 9.74 11.80
CA VAL A 53 5.16 9.25 12.70
C VAL A 53 5.86 10.45 13.34
N GLN A 54 5.83 10.54 14.67
CA GLN A 54 6.60 11.52 15.44
C GLN A 54 7.80 10.81 16.08
N PRO A 55 9.04 11.09 15.63
CA PRO A 55 10.22 10.37 16.09
C PRO A 55 10.42 10.46 17.61
N ARG A 56 10.67 9.31 18.25
CA ARG A 56 11.03 9.20 19.68
C ARG A 56 9.96 9.70 20.66
N GLU A 57 8.75 9.96 20.19
CA GLU A 57 7.60 10.30 21.04
C GLU A 57 6.68 9.08 21.22
N TRP A 58 6.21 8.87 22.45
CA TRP A 58 5.32 7.74 22.78
C TRP A 58 4.01 7.79 22.01
N LEU A 59 3.38 8.98 21.93
CA LEU A 59 2.15 9.17 21.15
C LEU A 59 2.42 9.00 19.64
N GLY A 60 3.62 9.36 19.17
CA GLY A 60 4.08 9.17 17.80
C GLY A 60 4.12 7.73 17.28
N LEU A 61 4.06 6.74 18.19
CA LEU A 61 3.97 5.32 17.81
C LEU A 61 2.68 5.00 17.04
N ILE A 62 1.59 5.74 17.27
CA ILE A 62 0.35 5.56 16.50
C ILE A 62 0.62 5.75 14.99
N GLY A 63 1.51 6.70 14.68
CA GLY A 63 1.96 7.01 13.33
C GLY A 63 2.60 5.84 12.61
N ILE A 64 3.18 4.86 13.31
CA ILE A 64 3.74 3.66 12.65
C ILE A 64 2.66 2.90 11.89
N VAL A 65 1.44 2.89 12.41
CA VAL A 65 0.29 2.23 11.79
C VAL A 65 -0.47 3.19 10.88
N THR A 66 -0.62 4.47 11.28
CA THR A 66 -1.51 5.40 10.60
C THR A 66 -0.85 6.24 9.51
N ALA A 67 0.47 6.47 9.58
CA ALA A 67 1.16 7.34 8.62
C ALA A 67 1.04 6.89 7.16
N PRO A 68 1.09 5.58 6.82
CA PRO A 68 0.84 5.15 5.44
C PRO A 68 -0.58 5.45 4.92
N LEU A 69 -1.53 5.75 5.81
CA LEU A 69 -2.92 6.04 5.47
C LEU A 69 -3.19 7.53 5.26
N VAL A 70 -2.39 8.41 5.86
CA VAL A 70 -2.57 9.87 5.79
C VAL A 70 -1.56 10.52 4.85
N HIS A 71 -1.99 11.55 4.12
CA HIS A 71 -1.17 12.24 3.13
C HIS A 71 -1.25 13.75 3.37
N GLY A 72 -0.12 14.45 3.26
CA GLY A 72 -0.01 15.88 3.51
C GLY A 72 -0.64 16.76 2.42
N ASP A 73 -0.72 16.27 1.19
CA ASP A 73 -1.29 17.01 0.06
C ASP A 73 -1.78 16.07 -1.06
N PHE A 74 -2.61 16.62 -1.95
CA PHE A 74 -3.18 15.88 -3.08
C PHE A 74 -2.12 15.39 -4.06
N ALA A 75 -1.05 16.16 -4.31
CA ALA A 75 -0.02 15.77 -5.27
C ALA A 75 0.74 14.53 -4.78
N HIS A 76 1.03 14.47 -3.48
CA HIS A 76 1.63 13.31 -2.84
C HIS A 76 0.74 12.06 -2.95
N LEU A 77 -0.57 12.18 -2.70
CA LEU A 77 -1.50 11.06 -2.85
C LEU A 77 -1.63 10.59 -4.31
N VAL A 78 -1.71 11.51 -5.26
CA VAL A 78 -1.77 11.20 -6.70
C VAL A 78 -0.50 10.47 -7.14
N ALA A 79 0.69 10.96 -6.73
CA ALA A 79 1.98 10.37 -7.07
C ALA A 79 2.12 8.93 -6.56
N ASN A 80 1.53 8.59 -5.41
CA ASN A 80 1.56 7.24 -4.85
C ASN A 80 0.48 6.30 -5.40
N SER A 81 -0.63 6.84 -5.93
CA SER A 81 -1.77 6.03 -6.36
C SER A 81 -1.38 5.02 -7.44
N ALA A 82 -0.68 5.44 -8.50
CA ALA A 82 -0.29 4.53 -9.59
C ALA A 82 0.72 3.44 -9.14
N PRO A 83 1.82 3.78 -8.43
CA PRO A 83 2.72 2.78 -7.86
C PRO A 83 2.01 1.79 -6.91
N LEU A 84 1.14 2.26 -6.01
CA LEU A 84 0.43 1.39 -5.06
C LEU A 84 -0.51 0.42 -5.77
N LEU A 85 -1.23 0.89 -6.81
CA LEU A 85 -2.08 0.03 -7.63
C LEU A 85 -1.27 -1.06 -8.33
N VAL A 86 -0.22 -0.66 -9.05
CA VAL A 86 0.56 -1.57 -9.90
C VAL A 86 1.41 -2.51 -9.06
N LEU A 87 2.24 -1.99 -8.16
CA LEU A 87 3.16 -2.80 -7.35
C LEU A 87 2.42 -3.63 -6.32
N GLY A 88 1.33 -3.11 -5.74
CA GLY A 88 0.47 -3.88 -4.85
C GLY A 88 -0.14 -5.08 -5.56
N ALA A 89 -0.72 -4.88 -6.75
CA ALA A 89 -1.35 -5.95 -7.50
C ALA A 89 -0.30 -6.98 -7.98
N VAL A 90 0.86 -6.51 -8.43
CA VAL A 90 1.98 -7.36 -8.86
C VAL A 90 2.48 -8.21 -7.69
N MET A 91 2.73 -7.63 -6.52
CA MET A 91 3.19 -8.40 -5.35
C MET A 91 2.16 -9.47 -4.95
N LEU A 92 0.89 -9.08 -4.81
CA LEU A 92 -0.17 -9.98 -4.39
C LEU A 92 -0.43 -11.10 -5.41
N PHE A 93 -0.24 -10.83 -6.72
CA PHE A 93 -0.48 -11.81 -7.77
C PHE A 93 0.73 -12.71 -8.05
N LEU A 94 1.93 -12.14 -8.23
CA LEU A 94 3.14 -12.91 -8.62
C LEU A 94 3.81 -13.55 -7.40
N TYR A 95 3.71 -12.93 -6.23
CA TYR A 95 4.43 -13.36 -5.02
C TYR A 95 3.50 -13.46 -3.80
N PRO A 96 2.41 -14.25 -3.84
CA PRO A 96 1.42 -14.29 -2.77
C PRO A 96 1.99 -14.74 -1.42
N HIS A 97 2.87 -15.75 -1.42
CA HIS A 97 3.52 -16.23 -0.18
C HIS A 97 4.49 -15.21 0.43
N SER A 98 5.27 -14.53 -0.42
CA SER A 98 6.20 -13.49 0.03
C SER A 98 5.46 -12.24 0.50
N SER A 99 4.36 -11.89 -0.15
CA SER A 99 3.53 -10.71 0.18
C SER A 99 3.03 -10.72 1.62
N LEU A 100 2.70 -11.90 2.18
CA LEU A 100 2.28 -12.06 3.57
C LEU A 100 3.36 -11.63 4.59
N ARG A 101 4.62 -11.61 4.18
CA ARG A 101 5.75 -11.19 5.03
C ARG A 101 6.24 -9.80 4.66
N VAL A 102 6.38 -9.54 3.35
CA VAL A 102 6.96 -8.30 2.83
C VAL A 102 6.04 -7.12 3.07
N LEU A 103 4.73 -7.22 2.81
CA LEU A 103 3.81 -6.08 2.96
C LEU A 103 3.73 -5.58 4.42
N PRO A 104 3.54 -6.45 5.44
CA PRO A 104 3.60 -5.98 6.83
C PRO A 104 4.98 -5.44 7.22
N ALA A 105 6.06 -6.06 6.74
CA ALA A 105 7.41 -5.62 7.04
C ALA A 105 7.73 -4.24 6.49
N ILE A 106 7.35 -3.93 5.23
CA ILE A 106 7.56 -2.58 4.67
C ILE A 106 6.59 -1.57 5.28
N TYR A 107 5.35 -1.97 5.56
CA TYR A 107 4.33 -1.09 6.13
C TYR A 107 4.73 -0.61 7.53
N LEU A 108 5.06 -1.54 8.42
CA LEU A 108 5.41 -1.22 9.81
C LEU A 108 6.89 -0.87 9.98
N GLY A 109 7.77 -1.60 9.29
CA GLY A 109 9.21 -1.47 9.48
C GLY A 109 9.75 -0.12 9.05
N THR A 110 9.18 0.50 8.00
CA THR A 110 9.55 1.86 7.60
C THR A 110 9.14 2.88 8.66
N GLY A 111 7.93 2.76 9.23
CA GLY A 111 7.46 3.60 10.34
C GLY A 111 8.32 3.45 11.59
N VAL A 112 8.68 2.22 11.98
CA VAL A 112 9.61 1.95 13.09
C VAL A 112 10.98 2.59 12.83
N ALA A 113 11.50 2.45 11.62
CA ALA A 113 12.79 3.06 11.25
C ALA A 113 12.73 4.60 11.35
N VAL A 114 11.68 5.23 10.84
CA VAL A 114 11.47 6.68 10.97
C VAL A 114 11.31 7.09 12.43
N TRP A 115 10.60 6.29 13.24
CA TRP A 115 10.42 6.61 14.66
C TRP A 115 11.75 6.56 15.45
N LEU A 116 12.62 5.59 15.16
CA LEU A 116 13.92 5.44 15.81
C LEU A 116 14.95 6.48 15.32
N PHE A 117 15.03 6.65 14.00
CA PHE A 117 16.15 7.35 13.34
C PHE A 117 15.77 8.71 12.76
N GLY A 118 14.48 9.07 12.74
CA GLY A 118 14.00 10.37 12.31
C GLY A 118 14.59 11.51 13.15
N ARG A 119 14.66 12.70 12.54
CA ARG A 119 15.23 13.93 13.12
C ARG A 119 14.29 15.09 12.91
#